data_AF-A0AA39W4F2-F1
#
_entry.id   AF-A0AA39W4F2-F1
#
_cell.length_a   1.000
_cell.length_b   1.000
_cell.length_c   1.000
_cell.angle_alpha   90.00
_cell.angle_beta   90.00
_cell.angle_gamma   90.00
#
_symmetry.space_group_name_H-M   'P 1'
#
loop_
_entity.id
_entity.type
_entity.pdbx_description
1 polymer ?
#
loop_
_entity_poly.entity_id
_entity_poly.type
_entity_poly.pdbx_seq_one_letter_code
_entity_poly.pdbx_strand_id
1 'polypeptide(L)'
;MVHQFGNHHDIPSQYRVHRTGDWLPTDHRIHAKWLSSHIAYLDSIPAHQHPPLTPALAAFQSLIESTPRIYMYFTAMWDEVPRKPCYASDPTGGKQIRGYKHMLSVINRVFGRAPEWTDAAADVGMVGVPLVAVFDYAMGTPSGHAAFLDPEVNKALKDVLNEWGEFLKSEKSAEVLGGHKTGWFGETAYSDLMEVANAARGTDYKFEDMFVCDPGAKYHGYKSWDDFFTRRLRPDARPVASPDDDSVVANACESKPFHVARDVKLRDRFWVKAQPYSVLDMLAHAPESEQFAGGVSAN
;
A
#
# COMPACT_ATOMS: atom_id res chain seq x y z
N MET A 1 21.75 6.73 -4.60
CA MET A 1 20.47 6.83 -5.34
C MET A 1 19.63 5.68 -4.87
N VAL A 2 18.65 5.94 -4.01
CA VAL A 2 17.67 4.95 -3.59
C VAL A 2 16.85 4.58 -4.81
N HIS A 3 17.07 3.38 -5.31
CA HIS A 3 16.45 2.92 -6.52
C HIS A 3 15.09 2.30 -6.21
N GLN A 4 14.10 3.14 -5.97
CA GLN A 4 12.72 2.70 -5.79
C GLN A 4 12.23 1.94 -7.03
N PHE A 5 11.39 0.91 -6.83
CA PHE A 5 10.71 0.14 -7.89
C PHE A 5 11.59 -0.77 -8.77
N GLY A 6 12.84 -1.02 -8.36
CA GLY A 6 13.71 -1.99 -9.04
C GLY A 6 14.41 -1.46 -10.29
N ASN A 7 14.53 -0.13 -10.42
CA ASN A 7 15.09 0.53 -11.61
C ASN A 7 16.63 0.40 -11.77
N HIS A 8 17.29 -0.40 -10.93
CA HIS A 8 18.76 -0.47 -10.82
C HIS A 8 19.38 -1.75 -11.37
N HIS A 9 18.60 -2.79 -11.61
CA HIS A 9 19.09 -4.04 -12.18
C HIS A 9 18.53 -4.24 -13.59
N ASP A 10 19.25 -5.01 -14.40
CA ASP A 10 18.74 -5.43 -15.70
C ASP A 10 17.50 -6.33 -15.48
N ILE A 11 16.35 -5.87 -15.98
CA ILE A 11 15.09 -6.60 -15.90
C ILE A 11 14.84 -7.20 -17.29
N PRO A 12 14.94 -8.53 -17.44
CA PRO A 12 14.61 -9.19 -18.70
C PRO A 12 13.19 -8.82 -19.15
N SER A 13 12.99 -8.63 -20.45
CA SER A 13 11.74 -8.08 -21.03
C SER A 13 10.48 -8.86 -20.62
N GLN A 14 10.60 -10.17 -20.41
CA GLN A 14 9.50 -11.04 -19.96
C GLN A 14 9.06 -10.80 -18.51
N TYR A 15 9.89 -10.18 -17.67
CA TYR A 15 9.60 -9.88 -16.27
C TYR A 15 9.28 -8.40 -16.03
N ARG A 16 9.54 -7.54 -17.03
CA ARG A 16 9.22 -6.12 -17.01
C ARG A 16 7.73 -5.93 -17.30
N VAL A 17 6.99 -5.42 -16.33
CA VAL A 17 5.57 -5.05 -16.51
C VAL A 17 5.47 -3.53 -16.50
N HIS A 18 5.03 -2.96 -17.62
CA HIS A 18 4.71 -1.54 -17.67
C HIS A 18 3.40 -1.28 -16.91
N ARG A 19 3.51 -0.60 -15.77
CA ARG A 19 2.37 -0.17 -14.95
C ARG A 19 2.35 1.36 -14.95
N THR A 20 1.18 1.95 -15.16
CA THR A 20 1.03 3.40 -15.09
C THR A 20 1.12 3.86 -13.63
N GLY A 21 2.03 4.79 -13.34
CA GLY A 21 2.14 5.46 -12.04
C GLY A 21 3.08 4.83 -11.03
N ASP A 22 3.88 3.84 -11.43
CA ASP A 22 5.00 3.30 -10.64
C ASP A 22 4.66 2.78 -9.23
N TRP A 23 3.37 2.59 -8.90
CA TRP A 23 2.90 2.18 -7.56
C TRP A 23 3.28 0.76 -7.14
N LEU A 24 3.62 -0.09 -8.12
CA LEU A 24 4.13 -1.44 -7.89
C LEU A 24 5.45 -1.59 -8.65
N PRO A 25 6.36 -2.47 -8.21
CA PRO A 25 7.62 -2.73 -8.91
C PRO A 25 7.43 -3.03 -10.40
N THR A 26 8.36 -2.49 -11.20
CA THR A 26 8.46 -2.77 -12.64
C THR A 26 8.86 -4.23 -12.89
N ASP A 27 9.61 -4.83 -11.97
CA ASP A 27 9.94 -6.25 -11.96
C ASP A 27 8.87 -7.04 -11.22
N HIS A 28 8.07 -7.81 -11.97
CA HIS A 28 6.95 -8.58 -11.40
C HIS A 28 7.40 -9.66 -10.39
N ARG A 29 8.65 -10.13 -10.50
CA ARG A 29 9.20 -11.15 -9.58
C ARG A 29 9.25 -10.69 -8.14
N ILE A 30 9.29 -9.37 -7.92
CA ILE A 30 9.42 -8.76 -6.59
C ILE A 30 8.09 -8.87 -5.83
N HIS A 31 7.00 -8.44 -6.46
CA HIS A 31 5.65 -8.66 -5.97
C HIS A 31 5.39 -10.16 -5.69
N ALA A 32 5.80 -11.02 -6.62
CA ALA A 32 5.67 -12.46 -6.45
C ALA A 32 6.48 -12.97 -5.25
N LYS A 33 7.72 -12.52 -5.07
CA LYS A 33 8.59 -12.92 -3.95
C LYS A 33 8.02 -12.50 -2.60
N TRP A 34 7.53 -11.27 -2.47
CA TRP A 34 6.93 -10.78 -1.23
C TRP A 34 5.74 -11.66 -0.82
N LEU A 35 4.79 -11.87 -1.73
CA LEU A 35 3.60 -12.68 -1.45
C LEU A 35 3.95 -14.16 -1.22
N SER A 36 4.85 -14.72 -2.04
CA SER A 36 5.34 -16.10 -1.88
C SER A 36 6.03 -16.33 -0.54
N SER A 37 6.69 -15.34 0.06
CA SER A 37 7.29 -15.50 1.39
C SER A 37 6.25 -15.69 2.50
N HIS A 38 5.12 -14.98 2.42
CA HIS A 38 4.00 -15.12 3.36
C HIS A 38 3.27 -16.45 3.17
N ILE A 39 3.09 -16.87 1.92
CA ILE A 39 2.50 -18.16 1.57
C ILE A 39 3.40 -19.31 2.02
N ALA A 40 4.70 -19.26 1.72
CA ALA A 40 5.65 -20.31 2.09
C ALA A 40 5.72 -20.50 3.62
N TYR A 41 5.62 -19.42 4.39
CA TYR A 41 5.50 -19.51 5.84
C TYR A 41 4.23 -20.27 6.24
N LEU A 42 3.07 -19.90 5.70
CA LEU A 42 1.80 -20.57 6.00
C LEU A 42 1.79 -22.04 5.55
N ASP A 43 2.45 -22.37 4.45
CA ASP A 43 2.60 -23.73 3.94
C ASP A 43 3.58 -24.56 4.78
N SER A 44 4.53 -23.92 5.47
CA SER A 44 5.49 -24.60 6.35
C SER A 44 4.87 -25.10 7.66
N ILE A 45 3.68 -24.62 8.01
CA ILE A 45 2.95 -25.01 9.22
C ILE A 45 1.62 -25.68 8.86
N PRO A 46 1.21 -26.75 9.57
CA PRO A 46 -0.11 -27.35 9.36
C PRO A 46 -1.24 -26.33 9.57
N ALA A 47 -2.32 -26.45 8.77
CA ALA A 47 -3.45 -25.51 8.82
C ALA A 47 -4.08 -25.35 10.23
N HIS A 48 -4.09 -26.42 11.04
CA HIS A 48 -4.61 -26.37 12.42
C HIS A 48 -3.70 -25.61 13.40
N GLN A 49 -2.47 -25.27 12.98
CA GLN A 49 -1.50 -24.46 13.73
C GLN A 49 -1.45 -23.01 13.23
N HIS A 50 -2.25 -22.67 12.23
CA HIS A 50 -2.38 -21.27 11.81
C HIS A 50 -2.95 -20.45 12.97
N PRO A 51 -2.46 -19.21 13.19
CA PRO A 51 -3.05 -18.32 14.18
C PRO A 51 -4.56 -18.13 13.90
N PRO A 52 -5.40 -18.03 14.95
CA PRO A 52 -6.81 -17.75 14.76
C PRO A 52 -6.98 -16.44 14.00
N LEU A 53 -8.04 -16.36 13.19
CA LEU A 53 -8.42 -15.09 12.55
C LEU A 53 -8.71 -14.05 13.63
N THR A 54 -8.30 -12.82 13.37
CA THR A 54 -8.71 -11.70 14.21
C THR A 54 -10.24 -11.52 14.16
N PRO A 55 -10.85 -10.82 15.14
CA PRO A 55 -12.30 -10.60 15.17
C PRO A 55 -12.85 -10.03 13.86
N ALA A 56 -12.21 -9.01 13.29
CA ALA A 56 -12.62 -8.43 12.02
C ALA A 56 -12.54 -9.42 10.85
N LEU A 57 -11.50 -10.25 10.79
CA LEU A 57 -11.36 -11.28 9.75
C LEU A 57 -12.33 -12.44 9.92
N ALA A 58 -12.63 -12.84 11.15
CA ALA A 58 -13.66 -13.83 11.43
C ALA A 58 -15.05 -13.31 11.05
N ALA A 59 -15.35 -12.03 11.31
CA ALA A 59 -16.57 -11.38 10.87
C ALA A 59 -16.65 -11.30 9.33
N PHE A 60 -15.54 -10.98 8.67
CA PHE A 60 -15.47 -10.98 7.21
C PHE A 60 -15.66 -12.37 6.61
N GLN A 61 -15.06 -13.41 7.22
CA GLN A 61 -15.31 -14.80 6.84
C GLN A 61 -16.80 -15.14 6.99
N SER A 62 -17.42 -14.77 8.11
CA SER A 62 -18.84 -15.00 8.36
C SER A 62 -19.71 -14.31 7.32
N LEU A 63 -19.39 -13.07 6.93
CA LEU A 63 -20.08 -12.37 5.85
C LEU A 63 -19.98 -13.14 4.52
N ILE A 64 -18.78 -13.60 4.16
CA ILE A 64 -18.55 -14.40 2.95
C ILE A 64 -19.40 -15.67 2.99
N GLU A 65 -19.41 -16.41 4.10
CA GLU A 65 -20.05 -17.72 4.20
C GLU A 65 -21.57 -17.65 4.40
N SER A 66 -22.09 -16.57 4.98
CA SER A 66 -23.53 -16.39 5.26
C SER A 66 -24.30 -15.67 4.15
N THR A 67 -23.61 -14.99 3.23
CA THR A 67 -24.25 -14.18 2.19
C THR A 67 -24.05 -14.83 0.80
N PRO A 68 -25.08 -15.45 0.18
CA PRO A 68 -24.91 -16.25 -1.03
C PRO A 68 -24.22 -15.54 -2.20
N ARG A 69 -24.53 -14.26 -2.44
CA ARG A 69 -23.90 -13.48 -3.52
C ARG A 69 -22.41 -13.24 -3.25
N ILE A 70 -22.04 -12.93 -2.01
CA ILE A 70 -20.65 -12.67 -1.61
C ILE A 70 -19.87 -13.99 -1.63
N TYR A 71 -20.47 -15.08 -1.13
CA TYR A 71 -19.91 -16.42 -1.23
C TYR A 71 -19.56 -16.79 -2.67
N MET A 72 -20.50 -16.55 -3.59
CA MET A 72 -20.31 -16.78 -5.03
C MET A 72 -19.13 -15.96 -5.56
N TYR A 73 -19.07 -14.65 -5.26
CA TYR A 73 -17.97 -13.80 -5.72
C TYR A 73 -16.60 -14.23 -5.20
N PHE A 74 -16.49 -14.49 -3.89
CA PHE A 74 -15.24 -14.89 -3.23
C PHE A 74 -14.81 -16.33 -3.52
N THR A 75 -15.69 -17.15 -4.07
CA THR A 75 -15.31 -18.45 -4.61
C THR A 75 -14.86 -18.32 -6.07
N ALA A 76 -15.65 -17.64 -6.90
CA ALA A 76 -15.42 -17.56 -8.35
C ALA A 76 -14.23 -16.69 -8.74
N MET A 77 -13.95 -15.59 -8.01
CA MET A 77 -12.87 -14.65 -8.39
C MET A 77 -11.48 -15.31 -8.52
N TRP A 78 -11.22 -16.40 -7.80
CA TRP A 78 -9.94 -17.12 -7.84
C TRP A 78 -9.86 -18.14 -9.00
N ASP A 79 -11.01 -18.57 -9.50
CA ASP A 79 -11.10 -19.48 -10.64
C ASP A 79 -11.15 -18.72 -11.97
N GLU A 80 -11.62 -17.47 -11.93
CA GLU A 80 -11.65 -16.55 -13.06
C GLU A 80 -10.27 -15.96 -13.40
N VAL A 81 -9.27 -16.05 -12.49
CA VAL A 81 -7.90 -15.63 -12.79
C VAL A 81 -7.33 -16.48 -13.95
N PRO A 82 -6.92 -15.86 -15.08
CA PRO A 82 -6.47 -16.61 -16.25
C PRO A 82 -5.26 -17.49 -15.96
N ARG A 83 -5.20 -18.70 -16.52
CA ARG A 83 -4.01 -19.59 -16.45
C ARG A 83 -2.97 -19.28 -17.53
N LYS A 84 -2.62 -18.01 -17.77
CA LYS A 84 -1.51 -17.64 -18.67
C LYS A 84 -0.19 -17.59 -17.88
N PRO A 85 1.00 -17.80 -18.47
CA PRO A 85 2.27 -17.87 -17.73
C PRO A 85 2.54 -16.71 -16.76
N CYS A 86 2.13 -15.48 -17.08
CA CYS A 86 2.23 -14.31 -16.21
C CYS A 86 1.26 -14.31 -15.00
N TYR A 87 0.33 -15.26 -14.94
CA TYR A 87 -0.72 -15.41 -13.92
C TYR A 87 -0.82 -16.85 -13.35
N ALA A 88 -0.23 -17.83 -14.04
CA ALA A 88 -0.34 -19.26 -13.76
C ALA A 88 0.80 -19.80 -12.92
N SER A 89 1.95 -19.13 -12.94
CA SER A 89 3.18 -19.61 -12.34
C SER A 89 3.80 -18.52 -11.47
N ASP A 90 3.92 -18.77 -10.18
CA ASP A 90 5.02 -18.20 -9.42
C ASP A 90 6.34 -18.91 -9.82
N PRO A 91 7.52 -18.51 -9.29
CA PRO A 91 8.77 -19.23 -9.51
C PRO A 91 8.75 -20.72 -9.09
N THR A 92 7.68 -21.19 -8.42
CA THR A 92 7.48 -22.56 -7.94
C THR A 92 6.34 -23.33 -8.64
N GLY A 93 5.63 -22.71 -9.60
CA GLY A 93 4.63 -23.35 -10.46
C GLY A 93 3.19 -23.47 -9.93
N GLY A 94 2.78 -22.69 -8.91
CA GLY A 94 1.42 -22.76 -8.32
C GLY A 94 0.58 -21.45 -8.36
N LYS A 95 -0.74 -21.56 -8.09
CA LYS A 95 -1.62 -20.40 -7.79
C LYS A 95 -1.18 -19.75 -6.47
N GLN A 96 -0.92 -18.44 -6.46
CA GLN A 96 -0.51 -17.71 -5.25
C GLN A 96 -1.59 -17.77 -4.15
N ILE A 97 -2.79 -17.27 -4.44
CA ILE A 97 -3.94 -17.41 -3.55
C ILE A 97 -4.87 -18.50 -4.10
N ARG A 98 -5.14 -19.52 -3.28
CA ARG A 98 -5.82 -20.76 -3.69
C ARG A 98 -7.33 -20.74 -3.46
N GLY A 99 -7.85 -19.69 -2.81
CA GLY A 99 -9.26 -19.51 -2.46
C GLY A 99 -9.42 -18.56 -1.26
N TYR A 100 -10.66 -18.19 -0.93
CA TYR A 100 -10.92 -17.19 0.11
C TYR A 100 -10.43 -17.59 1.51
N LYS A 101 -10.44 -18.88 1.88
CA LYS A 101 -9.89 -19.32 3.17
C LYS A 101 -8.38 -19.10 3.25
N HIS A 102 -7.66 -19.42 2.18
CA HIS A 102 -6.23 -19.15 2.07
C HIS A 102 -5.94 -17.64 2.05
N MET A 103 -6.76 -16.86 1.34
CA MET A 103 -6.73 -15.39 1.37
C MET A 103 -6.84 -14.87 2.80
N LEU A 104 -7.84 -15.31 3.58
CA LEU A 104 -8.02 -14.90 4.97
C LEU A 104 -6.80 -15.23 5.83
N SER A 105 -6.19 -16.41 5.68
CA SER A 105 -4.95 -16.76 6.38
C SER A 105 -3.77 -15.85 6.01
N VAL A 106 -3.62 -15.52 4.73
CA VAL A 106 -2.57 -14.60 4.25
C VAL A 106 -2.80 -13.19 4.81
N ILE A 107 -4.03 -12.69 4.72
CA ILE A 107 -4.43 -11.39 5.28
C ILE A 107 -4.19 -11.37 6.80
N ASN A 108 -4.58 -12.41 7.54
CA ASN A 108 -4.32 -12.53 8.98
C ASN A 108 -2.82 -12.46 9.31
N ARG A 109 -1.99 -13.10 8.49
CA ARG A 109 -0.52 -13.11 8.66
C ARG A 109 0.11 -11.74 8.38
N VAL A 110 -0.45 -10.98 7.44
CA VAL A 110 0.04 -9.66 7.04
C VAL A 110 -0.43 -8.57 8.02
N PHE A 111 -1.73 -8.51 8.30
CA PHE A 111 -2.33 -7.52 9.20
C PHE A 111 -2.18 -7.84 10.69
N GLY A 112 -1.63 -9.01 11.03
CA GLY A 112 -1.19 -9.32 12.40
C GLY A 112 0.17 -8.72 12.78
N ARG A 113 0.81 -7.95 11.89
CA ARG A 113 2.17 -7.41 12.07
C ARG A 113 2.29 -5.97 11.61
N ALA A 114 3.30 -5.30 12.13
CA ALA A 114 3.71 -4.01 11.64
C ALA A 114 4.57 -4.20 10.38
N PRO A 115 4.54 -3.27 9.42
CA PRO A 115 5.39 -3.34 8.24
C PRO A 115 6.87 -3.28 8.61
N GLU A 116 7.63 -4.28 8.19
CA GLU A 116 9.09 -4.33 8.32
C GLU A 116 9.76 -3.68 7.12
N TRP A 117 11.00 -3.22 7.31
CA TRP A 117 11.85 -2.87 6.18
C TRP A 117 12.34 -4.14 5.49
N THR A 118 12.41 -4.09 4.17
CA THR A 118 12.88 -5.20 3.34
C THR A 118 13.97 -4.66 2.42
N ASP A 119 15.13 -5.32 2.37
CA ASP A 119 16.32 -4.86 1.64
C ASP A 119 16.11 -4.58 0.15
N ALA A 120 15.01 -5.06 -0.45
CA ALA A 120 14.66 -4.69 -1.80
C ALA A 120 13.96 -3.33 -1.82
N ALA A 121 14.60 -2.33 -2.41
CA ALA A 121 14.04 -0.99 -2.68
C ALA A 121 12.71 -1.00 -3.48
N ALA A 122 12.32 -2.16 -4.01
CA ALA A 122 11.08 -2.42 -4.71
C ALA A 122 9.96 -3.00 -3.80
N ASP A 123 10.30 -3.65 -2.68
CA ASP A 123 9.32 -4.11 -1.70
C ASP A 123 8.75 -2.93 -0.85
N VAL A 124 9.39 -1.76 -0.89
CA VAL A 124 8.88 -0.50 -0.28
C VAL A 124 7.49 -0.13 -0.82
N GLY A 125 7.19 -0.45 -2.08
CA GLY A 125 5.83 -0.29 -2.63
C GLY A 125 4.81 -1.22 -1.95
N MET A 126 5.23 -2.40 -1.49
CA MET A 126 4.35 -3.38 -0.82
C MET A 126 4.09 -3.04 0.65
N VAL A 127 4.98 -2.28 1.28
CA VAL A 127 4.78 -1.72 2.64
C VAL A 127 3.51 -0.87 2.71
N GLY A 128 3.20 -0.14 1.63
CA GLY A 128 2.03 0.76 1.58
C GLY A 128 0.72 0.12 1.13
N VAL A 129 0.74 -0.99 0.38
CA VAL A 129 -0.48 -1.57 -0.24
C VAL A 129 -0.58 -3.12 -0.19
N PRO A 130 -0.47 -3.75 1.00
CA PRO A 130 -0.52 -5.22 1.12
C PRO A 130 -1.80 -5.87 0.58
N LEU A 131 -2.97 -5.22 0.70
CA LEU A 131 -4.22 -5.74 0.11
C LEU A 131 -4.15 -5.79 -1.42
N VAL A 132 -3.52 -4.80 -2.06
CA VAL A 132 -3.34 -4.82 -3.51
C VAL A 132 -2.53 -6.04 -3.90
N ALA A 133 -1.49 -6.40 -3.13
CA ALA A 133 -0.71 -7.58 -3.44
C ALA A 133 -1.50 -8.90 -3.33
N VAL A 134 -2.37 -9.01 -2.34
CA VAL A 134 -3.25 -10.18 -2.18
C VAL A 134 -4.31 -10.26 -3.28
N PHE A 135 -4.82 -9.11 -3.74
CA PHE A 135 -5.97 -9.02 -4.64
C PHE A 135 -5.64 -8.67 -6.10
N ASP A 136 -4.39 -8.33 -6.47
CA ASP A 136 -3.99 -7.72 -7.76
C ASP A 136 -4.68 -8.38 -8.95
N TYR A 137 -4.68 -9.71 -8.98
CA TYR A 137 -5.32 -10.47 -10.05
C TYR A 137 -6.79 -10.74 -9.85
N ALA A 138 -7.21 -11.07 -8.62
CA ALA A 138 -8.59 -11.42 -8.34
C ALA A 138 -9.52 -10.21 -8.53
N MET A 139 -9.09 -9.00 -8.17
CA MET A 139 -9.91 -7.78 -8.28
C MET A 139 -10.28 -7.40 -9.72
N GLY A 140 -9.49 -7.84 -10.71
CA GLY A 140 -9.74 -7.59 -12.13
C GLY A 140 -10.70 -8.60 -12.78
N THR A 141 -11.11 -9.65 -12.07
CA THR A 141 -12.05 -10.66 -12.58
C THR A 141 -13.49 -10.15 -12.52
N PRO A 142 -14.44 -10.68 -13.32
CA PRO A 142 -15.85 -10.31 -13.21
C PRO A 142 -16.42 -10.41 -11.78
N SER A 143 -16.13 -11.51 -11.09
CA SER A 143 -16.55 -11.73 -9.70
C SER A 143 -15.80 -10.86 -8.71
N GLY A 144 -14.51 -10.62 -8.93
CA GLY A 144 -13.74 -9.67 -8.11
C GLY A 144 -14.27 -8.24 -8.24
N HIS A 145 -14.56 -7.80 -9.47
CA HIS A 145 -15.14 -6.50 -9.73
C HIS A 145 -16.48 -6.32 -9.02
N ALA A 146 -17.36 -7.32 -9.08
CA ALA A 146 -18.62 -7.32 -8.34
C ALA A 146 -18.40 -7.30 -6.81
N ALA A 147 -17.46 -8.09 -6.28
CA ALA A 147 -17.16 -8.13 -4.85
C ALA A 147 -16.71 -6.77 -4.32
N PHE A 148 -15.78 -6.09 -4.99
CA PHE A 148 -15.21 -4.82 -4.50
C PHE A 148 -16.12 -3.61 -4.73
N LEU A 149 -17.20 -3.76 -5.50
CA LEU A 149 -18.29 -2.79 -5.58
C LEU A 149 -19.37 -3.01 -4.52
N ASP A 150 -19.39 -4.15 -3.83
CA ASP A 150 -20.40 -4.46 -2.81
C ASP A 150 -20.16 -3.64 -1.52
N PRO A 151 -21.14 -2.84 -1.05
CA PRO A 151 -20.99 -2.03 0.14
C PRO A 151 -20.72 -2.83 1.43
N GLU A 152 -21.24 -4.06 1.54
CA GLU A 152 -21.02 -4.90 2.72
C GLU A 152 -19.58 -5.43 2.74
N VAL A 153 -19.01 -5.75 1.58
CA VAL A 153 -17.60 -6.11 1.44
C VAL A 153 -16.71 -4.93 1.80
N ASN A 154 -17.01 -3.72 1.29
CA ASN A 154 -16.25 -2.52 1.61
C ASN A 154 -16.30 -2.16 3.10
N LYS A 155 -17.45 -2.37 3.77
CA LYS A 155 -17.56 -2.22 5.22
C LYS A 155 -16.70 -3.25 5.97
N ALA A 156 -16.74 -4.52 5.58
CA ALA A 156 -15.94 -5.56 6.23
C ALA A 156 -14.42 -5.32 6.06
N LEU A 157 -13.99 -4.90 4.87
CA LEU A 157 -12.58 -4.52 4.63
C LEU A 157 -12.18 -3.30 5.46
N LYS A 158 -13.06 -2.30 5.62
CA LYS A 158 -12.83 -1.17 6.51
C LYS A 158 -12.63 -1.64 7.96
N ASP A 159 -13.44 -2.58 8.43
CA ASP A 159 -13.32 -3.11 9.80
C ASP A 159 -11.97 -3.84 10.00
N VAL A 160 -11.52 -4.62 9.00
CA VAL A 160 -10.19 -5.26 9.00
C VAL A 160 -9.07 -4.21 9.05
N LEU A 161 -9.16 -3.15 8.24
CA LEU A 161 -8.17 -2.08 8.22
C LEU A 161 -8.15 -1.25 9.51
N ASN A 162 -9.32 -0.99 10.11
CA ASN A 162 -9.41 -0.30 11.38
C ASN A 162 -8.74 -1.11 12.50
N GLU A 163 -8.99 -2.42 12.55
CA GLU A 163 -8.39 -3.29 13.56
C GLU A 163 -6.87 -3.36 13.41
N TRP A 164 -6.36 -3.43 12.17
CA TRP A 164 -4.92 -3.29 11.93
C TRP A 164 -4.38 -1.92 12.34
N GLY A 165 -5.11 -0.84 12.04
CA GLY A 165 -4.76 0.51 12.45
C GLY A 165 -4.63 0.65 13.97
N GLU A 166 -5.51 0.03 14.74
CA GLU A 166 -5.39 -0.02 16.20
C GLU A 166 -4.18 -0.84 16.66
N PHE A 167 -3.87 -1.96 15.99
CA PHE A 167 -2.64 -2.69 16.24
C PHE A 167 -1.39 -1.84 15.96
N LEU A 168 -1.36 -1.06 14.87
CA LEU A 168 -0.23 -0.19 14.49
C LEU A 168 0.01 0.97 15.45
N LYS A 169 -0.99 1.33 16.28
CA LYS A 169 -0.85 2.31 17.36
C LYS A 169 -0.32 1.71 18.67
N SER A 170 -0.23 0.39 18.77
CA SER A 170 0.23 -0.31 19.98
C SER A 170 1.75 -0.32 20.12
N GLU A 171 2.26 -0.44 21.35
CA GLU A 171 3.71 -0.55 21.61
C GLU A 171 4.36 -1.76 20.92
N LYS A 172 3.61 -2.86 20.77
CA LYS A 172 4.08 -4.07 20.09
C LYS A 172 4.44 -3.81 18.64
N SER A 173 3.76 -2.89 17.97
CA SER A 173 4.06 -2.54 16.59
C SER A 173 5.43 -1.87 16.43
N ALA A 174 5.99 -1.26 17.48
CA ALA A 174 7.30 -0.60 17.44
C ALA A 174 8.48 -1.59 17.33
N GLU A 175 8.26 -2.90 17.50
CA GLU A 175 9.32 -3.92 17.41
C GLU A 175 10.10 -3.85 16.08
N VAL A 176 9.43 -3.45 14.99
CA VAL A 176 10.02 -3.30 13.65
C VAL A 176 10.87 -2.04 13.50
N LEU A 177 10.91 -1.15 14.50
CA LEU A 177 11.74 0.05 14.46
C LEU A 177 13.18 -0.21 14.90
N GLY A 178 13.55 -1.43 15.32
CA GLY A 178 14.91 -1.70 15.79
C GLY A 178 16.02 -1.54 14.73
N GLY A 179 17.28 -1.55 15.18
CA GLY A 179 18.47 -1.50 14.32
C GLY A 179 18.85 -2.83 13.65
N HIS A 180 17.94 -3.79 13.59
CA HIS A 180 18.17 -5.09 12.95
C HIS A 180 17.95 -4.98 11.43
N LYS A 181 18.33 -6.02 10.68
CA LYS A 181 18.33 -6.02 9.21
C LYS A 181 17.00 -5.60 8.56
N THR A 182 15.89 -6.06 9.10
CA THR A 182 14.53 -5.73 8.62
C THR A 182 13.86 -4.60 9.39
N GLY A 183 14.63 -3.88 10.22
CA GLY A 183 14.12 -2.81 11.05
C GLY A 183 14.28 -1.44 10.42
N TRP A 184 13.38 -0.51 10.73
CA TRP A 184 13.38 0.84 10.14
C TRP A 184 14.58 1.72 10.54
N PHE A 185 15.23 1.41 11.67
CA PHE A 185 16.51 2.02 12.05
C PHE A 185 17.71 1.10 11.77
N GLY A 186 17.52 0.05 10.98
CA GLY A 186 18.62 -0.75 10.43
C GLY A 186 19.41 0.05 9.37
N GLU A 187 20.64 -0.39 9.09
CA GLU A 187 21.58 0.31 8.20
C GLU A 187 20.97 0.66 6.83
N THR A 188 20.36 -0.32 6.15
CA THR A 188 19.73 -0.11 4.84
C THR A 188 18.55 0.86 4.91
N ALA A 189 17.63 0.62 5.85
CA ALA A 189 16.40 1.41 5.99
C ALA A 189 16.68 2.87 6.33
N TYR A 190 17.58 3.08 7.28
CA TYR A 190 18.00 4.41 7.69
C TYR A 190 18.67 5.16 6.55
N SER A 191 19.60 4.51 5.84
CA SER A 191 20.29 5.10 4.69
C SER A 191 19.30 5.53 3.62
N ASP A 192 18.37 4.63 3.23
CA ASP A 192 17.41 4.92 2.16
C ASP A 192 16.43 6.03 2.55
N LEU A 193 15.91 5.98 3.78
CA LEU A 193 15.01 6.99 4.30
C LEU A 193 15.66 8.37 4.33
N MET A 194 16.92 8.46 4.79
CA MET A 194 17.64 9.73 4.86
C MET A 194 18.11 10.22 3.49
N GLU A 195 18.44 9.34 2.56
CA GLU A 195 18.80 9.75 1.20
C GLU A 195 17.58 10.40 0.51
N VAL A 196 16.39 9.77 0.57
CA VAL A 196 15.16 10.34 0.01
C VAL A 196 14.77 11.65 0.71
N ALA A 197 14.82 11.68 2.04
CA ALA A 197 14.47 12.87 2.81
C ALA A 197 15.42 14.05 2.51
N ASN A 198 16.70 13.79 2.23
CA ASN A 198 17.66 14.84 1.91
C ASN A 198 17.62 15.27 0.43
N ALA A 199 17.29 14.36 -0.48
CA ALA A 199 17.30 14.61 -1.93
C ALA A 199 16.41 15.79 -2.35
N ALA A 200 15.27 16.00 -1.68
CA ALA A 200 14.33 17.06 -2.02
C ALA A 200 14.92 18.47 -1.97
N ARG A 201 15.94 18.70 -1.12
CA ARG A 201 16.60 20.00 -0.95
C ARG A 201 18.12 19.96 -1.08
N GLY A 202 18.70 18.78 -1.35
CA GLY A 202 20.15 18.59 -1.35
C GLY A 202 20.80 18.87 0.01
N THR A 203 20.10 18.54 1.10
CA THR A 203 20.61 18.67 2.47
C THR A 203 21.48 17.48 2.86
N ASP A 204 22.16 17.56 4.00
CA ASP A 204 22.94 16.48 4.62
C ASP A 204 22.49 16.21 6.06
N TYR A 205 21.21 16.48 6.35
CA TYR A 205 20.61 16.33 7.67
C TYR A 205 20.67 14.89 8.15
N LYS A 206 20.92 14.73 9.45
CA LYS A 206 20.68 13.48 10.17
C LYS A 206 19.19 13.33 10.46
N PHE A 207 18.78 12.14 10.91
CA PHE A 207 17.38 11.86 11.22
C PHE A 207 16.84 12.81 12.29
N GLU A 208 17.61 13.07 13.34
CA GLU A 208 17.26 13.97 14.43
C GLU A 208 17.26 15.45 14.05
N ASP A 209 17.87 15.84 12.92
CA ASP A 209 17.79 17.19 12.36
C ASP A 209 16.50 17.37 11.54
N MET A 210 16.04 16.28 10.92
CA MET A 210 14.84 16.27 10.05
C MET A 210 13.55 16.07 10.83
N PHE A 211 13.56 15.16 11.81
CA PHE A 211 12.36 14.69 12.51
C PHE A 211 12.43 14.96 14.01
N VAL A 212 11.26 15.13 14.62
CA VAL A 212 11.13 15.24 16.08
C VAL A 212 11.28 13.86 16.70
N CYS A 213 12.43 13.61 17.34
CA CYS A 213 12.73 12.34 18.01
C CYS A 213 13.73 12.50 19.16
N ASP A 214 13.93 11.45 19.96
CA ASP A 214 14.98 11.31 20.97
C ASP A 214 15.96 10.19 20.57
N PRO A 215 17.11 10.51 19.94
CA PRO A 215 18.05 9.50 19.44
C PRO A 215 18.68 8.65 20.55
N GLY A 216 18.61 9.07 21.83
CA GLY A 216 19.11 8.29 22.96
C GLY A 216 18.11 7.25 23.49
N ALA A 217 16.83 7.38 23.13
CA ALA A 217 15.77 6.48 23.58
C ALA A 217 15.62 5.26 22.66
N LYS A 218 15.02 4.18 23.20
CA LYS A 218 14.62 3.02 22.41
C LYS A 218 13.71 3.48 21.26
N TYR A 219 14.00 3.00 20.05
CA TYR A 219 13.28 3.38 18.82
C TYR A 219 13.21 4.90 18.61
N HIS A 220 14.24 5.64 18.99
CA HIS A 220 14.29 7.09 18.85
C HIS A 220 13.15 7.82 19.59
N GLY A 221 12.56 7.18 20.61
CA GLY A 221 11.44 7.72 21.38
C GLY A 221 10.04 7.46 20.79
N TYR A 222 9.94 6.85 19.59
CA TYR A 222 8.66 6.48 19.00
C TYR A 222 8.01 5.31 19.75
N LYS A 223 6.72 5.43 20.03
CA LYS A 223 5.96 4.46 20.84
C LYS A 223 5.34 3.34 20.03
N SER A 224 5.08 3.55 18.75
CA SER A 224 4.41 2.61 17.86
C SER A 224 4.89 2.80 16.42
N TRP A 225 4.53 1.87 15.53
CA TRP A 225 4.79 2.04 14.10
C TRP A 225 4.04 3.25 13.54
N ASP A 226 2.79 3.48 13.97
CA ASP A 226 1.98 4.62 13.54
C ASP A 226 2.59 5.97 13.97
N ASP A 227 3.15 6.05 15.19
CA ASP A 227 3.87 7.22 15.71
C ASP A 227 5.13 7.53 14.86
N PHE A 228 5.86 6.49 14.44
CA PHE A 228 6.98 6.63 13.51
C PHE A 228 6.56 6.95 12.07
N PHE A 229 5.49 6.33 11.57
CA PHE A 229 5.02 6.51 10.20
C PHE A 229 4.47 7.92 9.97
N THR A 230 3.78 8.46 10.98
CA THR A 230 3.25 9.83 11.00
C THR A 230 4.17 10.83 11.71
N ARG A 231 5.46 10.47 11.87
CA ARG A 231 6.46 11.28 12.55
C ARG A 231 6.47 12.72 12.07
N ARG A 232 6.66 13.64 13.02
CA ARG A 232 6.66 15.08 12.74
C ARG A 232 8.02 15.52 12.21
N LEU A 233 7.99 16.32 11.15
CA LEU A 233 9.14 17.09 10.72
C LEU A 233 9.48 18.16 11.77
N ARG A 234 10.76 18.51 11.89
CA ARG A 234 11.14 19.76 12.56
C ARG A 234 10.69 20.96 11.74
N PRO A 235 10.35 22.10 12.39
CA PRO A 235 9.86 23.29 11.68
C PRO A 235 10.75 23.75 10.51
N ASP A 236 12.07 23.70 10.68
CA ASP A 236 13.03 24.19 9.69
C ASP A 236 13.39 23.17 8.61
N ALA A 237 12.92 21.92 8.74
CA ALA A 237 13.25 20.85 7.81
C ALA A 237 12.62 21.06 6.41
N ARG A 238 11.46 21.73 6.35
CA ARG A 238 10.68 21.99 5.13
C ARG A 238 10.06 23.38 5.14
N PRO A 239 10.85 24.44 4.91
CA PRO A 239 10.28 25.78 4.85
C PRO A 239 9.37 25.90 3.61
N VAL A 240 8.21 26.54 3.80
CA VAL A 240 7.21 26.78 2.76
C VAL A 240 7.76 27.77 1.74
N ALA A 241 7.51 27.51 0.45
CA ALA A 241 7.90 28.43 -0.62
C ALA A 241 6.99 29.68 -0.58
N SER A 242 7.61 30.86 -0.53
CA SER A 242 6.93 32.17 -0.54
C SER A 242 5.71 32.24 0.38
N PRO A 243 5.87 32.08 1.71
CA PRO A 243 4.75 31.97 2.65
C PRO A 243 3.84 33.20 2.71
N ASP A 244 4.33 34.36 2.26
CA ASP A 244 3.60 35.64 2.25
C ASP A 244 3.09 36.02 0.84
N ASP A 245 3.20 35.14 -0.16
CA ASP A 245 2.79 35.37 -1.54
C ASP A 245 1.65 34.42 -1.95
N ASP A 246 0.41 34.92 -1.89
CA ASP A 246 -0.81 34.18 -2.23
C ASP A 246 -0.87 33.75 -3.72
N SER A 247 0.04 34.23 -4.58
CA SER A 247 0.13 33.79 -5.98
C SER A 247 0.91 32.48 -6.16
N VAL A 248 1.58 31.99 -5.11
CA VAL A 248 2.41 30.79 -5.13
C VAL A 248 1.67 29.62 -4.48
N VAL A 249 1.43 28.56 -5.25
CA VAL A 249 0.91 27.29 -4.72
C VAL A 249 2.09 26.37 -4.39
N ALA A 250 2.37 26.19 -3.10
CA ALA A 250 3.35 25.22 -2.61
C ALA A 250 2.80 23.78 -2.72
N ASN A 251 3.68 22.79 -2.80
CA ASN A 251 3.28 21.39 -2.81
C ASN A 251 2.67 20.99 -1.46
N ALA A 252 1.58 20.22 -1.48
CA ALA A 252 0.84 19.85 -0.28
C ALA A 252 1.56 18.79 0.58
N CYS A 253 2.45 18.01 -0.04
CA CYS A 253 3.20 16.95 0.63
C CYS A 253 4.52 16.65 -0.10
N GLU A 254 5.36 15.80 0.49
CA GLU A 254 6.55 15.25 -0.16
C GLU A 254 6.15 14.26 -1.27
N SER A 255 5.81 14.80 -2.43
CA SER A 255 5.27 14.04 -3.55
C SER A 255 5.67 14.65 -4.90
N LYS A 256 5.39 13.90 -5.97
CA LYS A 256 5.43 14.39 -7.35
C LYS A 256 4.01 14.30 -7.92
N PRO A 257 3.49 15.36 -8.56
CA PRO A 257 2.22 15.25 -9.29
C PRO A 257 2.29 14.12 -10.31
N PHE A 258 1.39 13.16 -10.16
CA PHE A 258 1.14 12.08 -11.10
C PHE A 258 0.49 12.62 -12.39
N HIS A 259 -0.51 13.50 -12.28
CA HIS A 259 -1.20 14.07 -13.44
C HIS A 259 -1.78 15.45 -13.17
N VAL A 260 -1.58 16.38 -14.11
CA VAL A 260 -2.23 17.70 -14.09
C VAL A 260 -3.23 17.78 -15.23
N ALA A 261 -4.51 17.90 -14.89
CA ALA A 261 -5.60 18.13 -15.82
C ALA A 261 -6.08 19.58 -15.73
N ARG A 262 -6.47 20.14 -16.88
CA ARG A 262 -7.07 21.47 -16.99
C ARG A 262 -8.45 21.34 -17.61
N ASP A 263 -9.30 22.32 -17.36
CA ASP A 263 -10.69 22.31 -17.82
C ASP A 263 -11.43 21.06 -17.32
N VAL A 264 -11.27 20.77 -16.02
CA VAL A 264 -11.90 19.59 -15.40
C VAL A 264 -13.42 19.72 -15.44
N LYS A 265 -14.11 18.62 -15.75
CA LYS A 265 -15.56 18.64 -15.93
C LYS A 265 -16.28 18.15 -14.68
N LEU A 266 -17.47 18.70 -14.46
CA LEU A 266 -18.38 18.19 -13.41
C LEU A 266 -18.71 16.72 -13.60
N ARG A 267 -18.91 16.30 -14.85
CA ARG A 267 -19.01 14.89 -15.25
C ARG A 267 -18.04 14.54 -16.36
N ASP A 268 -17.30 13.46 -16.17
CA ASP A 268 -16.45 12.85 -17.19
C ASP A 268 -16.36 11.33 -16.99
N ARG A 269 -15.66 10.63 -17.89
CA ARG A 269 -15.46 9.18 -17.88
C ARG A 269 -14.46 8.77 -16.77
N PHE A 270 -14.89 8.82 -15.52
CA PHE A 270 -14.06 8.50 -14.36
C PHE A 270 -13.64 7.01 -14.25
N TRP A 271 -14.20 6.13 -15.08
CA TRP A 271 -13.93 4.69 -15.11
C TRP A 271 -12.87 4.25 -16.14
N VAL A 272 -12.10 5.18 -16.71
CA VAL A 272 -11.06 4.89 -17.73
C VAL A 272 -9.65 5.14 -17.16
N LYS A 273 -8.72 4.19 -17.37
CA LYS A 273 -7.29 4.39 -17.05
C LYS A 273 -6.72 5.50 -17.95
N ALA A 274 -6.03 6.47 -17.34
CA ALA A 274 -5.73 7.84 -17.82
C ALA A 274 -6.67 8.95 -17.28
N GLN A 275 -7.68 8.55 -16.50
CA GLN A 275 -8.40 9.34 -15.48
C GLN A 275 -8.83 10.78 -15.87
N PRO A 276 -9.77 10.93 -16.82
CA PRO A 276 -10.65 12.09 -16.74
C PRO A 276 -11.47 11.98 -15.44
N TYR A 277 -11.36 12.97 -14.56
CA TYR A 277 -12.05 12.96 -13.28
C TYR A 277 -13.40 13.65 -13.39
N SER A 278 -14.45 12.95 -12.99
CA SER A 278 -15.74 13.56 -12.72
C SER A 278 -15.68 14.20 -11.34
N VAL A 279 -15.64 15.54 -11.29
CA VAL A 279 -15.56 16.29 -10.03
C VAL A 279 -16.74 15.93 -9.12
N LEU A 280 -17.95 15.80 -9.68
CA LEU A 280 -19.13 15.43 -8.91
C LEU A 280 -18.99 14.06 -8.26
N ASP A 281 -18.53 13.05 -9.02
CA ASP A 281 -18.45 11.69 -8.51
C ASP A 281 -17.30 11.56 -7.48
N MET A 282 -16.18 12.29 -7.68
CA MET A 282 -15.07 12.34 -6.71
C MET A 282 -15.46 12.98 -5.38
N LEU A 283 -16.26 14.05 -5.43
CA LEU A 283 -16.69 14.79 -4.25
C LEU A 283 -18.04 14.30 -3.72
N ALA A 284 -18.46 13.08 -4.09
CA ALA A 284 -19.69 12.46 -3.62
C ALA A 284 -20.94 13.35 -3.78
N HIS A 285 -21.01 14.09 -4.89
CA HIS A 285 -22.07 15.05 -5.21
C HIS A 285 -22.25 16.19 -4.18
N ALA A 286 -21.20 16.54 -3.44
CA ALA A 286 -21.22 17.68 -2.54
C ALA A 286 -21.46 18.99 -3.35
N PRO A 287 -22.28 19.94 -2.84
CA PRO A 287 -22.58 21.19 -3.54
C PRO A 287 -21.33 22.00 -3.96
N GLU A 288 -20.24 21.88 -3.23
CA GLU A 288 -18.95 22.53 -3.49
C GLU A 288 -18.32 22.09 -4.82
N SER A 289 -18.72 20.94 -5.37
CA SER A 289 -18.25 20.44 -6.67
C SER A 289 -18.42 21.46 -7.79
N GLU A 290 -19.49 22.27 -7.74
CA GLU A 290 -19.79 23.28 -8.77
C GLU A 290 -18.69 24.33 -8.90
N GLN A 291 -17.94 24.59 -7.82
CA GLN A 291 -16.88 25.60 -7.78
C GLN A 291 -15.64 25.18 -8.57
N PHE A 292 -15.47 23.88 -8.83
CA PHE A 292 -14.26 23.35 -9.46
C PHE A 292 -14.43 23.07 -10.97
N ALA A 293 -15.62 23.28 -11.53
CA ALA A 293 -15.87 23.12 -12.96
C ALA A 293 -14.99 24.07 -13.80
N GLY A 294 -14.34 23.54 -14.84
CA GLY A 294 -13.40 24.30 -15.68
C GLY A 294 -12.05 24.58 -15.01
N GLY A 295 -11.84 24.06 -13.79
CA GLY A 295 -10.64 24.28 -13.00
C GLY A 295 -9.43 23.43 -13.43
N VAL A 296 -8.42 23.43 -12.57
CA VAL A 296 -7.20 22.64 -12.71
C VAL A 296 -7.13 21.64 -11.55
N SER A 297 -6.88 20.36 -11.85
CA SER A 297 -6.60 19.34 -10.84
C SER A 297 -5.16 18.85 -10.98
N ALA A 298 -4.46 18.70 -9.86
CA ALA A 298 -3.17 18.04 -9.78
C ALA A 298 -3.28 16.86 -8.81
N ASN A 299 -3.15 15.65 -9.34
CA ASN A 299 -3.07 14.40 -8.58
C ASN A 299 -1.65 13.88 -8.60
#